data_AF-A0A8J4QUI9-F1
#
_entry.id   AF-A0A8J4QUI9-F1
#
_cell.length_a   1.000
_cell.length_b   1.000
_cell.length_c   1.000
_cell.angle_alpha   90.00
_cell.angle_beta   90.00
_cell.angle_gamma   90.00
#
_symmetry.space_group_name_H-M   'P 1'
#
loop_
_entity.id
_entity.type
_entity.pdbx_description
1 polymer ?
#
loop_
_entity_poly.entity_id
_entity_poly.type
_entity_poly.pdbx_seq_one_letter_code
_entity_poly.pdbx_strand_id
1 'polypeptide(L)'
;MRLTEHTAAVKAIAWSPHQSDHLAFGGGTVDRCIRFWNTTNGHQLNSVDTGSQVCDLAWSKNVNEIVSTHGYSQNQIMVWKYPSMTKTPVTDTGLWSLGRTQI
;
A
#
# COMPACT_ATOMS: atom_id res chain seq x y z
N MET A 1 4.83 -16.32 12.97
CA MET A 1 3.89 -15.20 13.18
C MET A 1 2.65 -15.44 12.33
N ARG A 2 1.44 -15.21 12.88
CA ARG A 2 0.18 -15.34 12.15
C ARG A 2 -0.59 -14.03 12.31
N LEU A 3 -1.00 -13.44 11.19
CA LEU A 3 -1.75 -12.18 11.14
C LEU A 3 -3.17 -12.46 10.66
N THR A 4 -4.17 -12.15 11.48
CA THR A 4 -5.58 -12.52 11.23
C THR A 4 -6.52 -11.33 11.12
N GLU A 5 -5.99 -10.11 11.11
CA GLU A 5 -6.79 -8.88 11.10
C GLU A 5 -7.48 -8.61 9.76
N HIS A 6 -6.96 -9.15 8.66
CA HIS A 6 -7.65 -9.09 7.38
C HIS A 6 -8.84 -10.04 7.38
N THR A 7 -10.02 -9.48 7.10
CA THR A 7 -11.31 -10.20 7.10
C THR A 7 -11.67 -10.80 5.74
N ALA A 8 -10.76 -10.70 4.76
CA ALA A 8 -10.91 -11.19 3.40
C ALA A 8 -9.57 -11.73 2.87
N ALA A 9 -9.60 -12.28 1.65
CA ALA A 9 -8.38 -12.73 0.96
C ALA A 9 -7.34 -11.62 0.89
N VAL A 10 -6.07 -11.96 1.16
CA VAL A 10 -4.93 -11.06 1.04
C VAL A 10 -4.17 -11.45 -0.23
N LYS A 11 -4.19 -10.57 -1.23
CA LYS A 11 -3.48 -10.77 -2.50
C LYS A 11 -2.24 -9.88 -2.59
N ALA A 12 -2.34 -8.66 -2.07
CA ALA A 12 -1.27 -7.68 -2.14
C ALA A 12 -0.36 -7.78 -0.91
N ILE A 13 0.95 -7.80 -1.15
CA ILE A 13 1.99 -7.86 -0.12
C ILE A 13 3.21 -7.08 -0.62
N ALA A 14 3.79 -6.21 0.22
CA ALA A 14 4.96 -5.44 -0.16
C ALA A 14 5.85 -5.07 1.04
N TRP A 15 7.12 -5.45 0.97
CA TRP A 15 8.14 -5.05 1.94
C TRP A 15 8.58 -3.61 1.69
N SER A 16 8.77 -2.85 2.77
CA SER A 16 9.31 -1.50 2.65
C SER A 16 10.80 -1.56 2.27
N PRO A 17 11.25 -0.80 1.24
CA PRO A 17 12.66 -0.68 0.90
C PRO A 17 13.41 0.22 1.90
N HIS A 18 12.69 1.00 2.70
CA HIS A 18 13.25 1.97 3.65
C HIS A 18 13.49 1.36 5.03
N GLN A 19 12.72 0.33 5.40
CA GLN A 19 12.81 -0.37 6.69
C GLN A 19 12.54 -1.86 6.50
N SER A 20 13.55 -2.70 6.77
CA SER A 20 13.52 -4.14 6.47
C SER A 20 12.52 -4.94 7.30
N ASP A 21 12.08 -4.41 8.45
CA ASP A 21 11.10 -5.04 9.33
C ASP A 21 9.66 -4.60 9.02
N HIS A 22 9.44 -3.68 8.08
CA HIS A 22 8.13 -3.15 7.72
C HIS A 22 7.51 -3.87 6.52
N LEU A 23 6.30 -4.38 6.73
CA LEU A 23 5.54 -5.11 5.73
C LEU A 23 4.14 -4.53 5.58
N ALA A 24 3.70 -4.33 4.34
CA ALA A 24 2.34 -3.92 4.01
C ALA A 24 1.56 -5.07 3.39
N PHE A 25 0.29 -5.21 3.75
CA PHE A 25 -0.67 -6.16 3.17
C PHE A 25 -1.94 -5.44 2.73
N GLY A 26 -2.53 -5.89 1.62
CA GLY A 26 -3.79 -5.37 1.10
C GLY A 26 -4.90 -6.41 1.11
N GLY A 27 -6.05 -6.02 1.66
CA GLY A 27 -7.23 -6.86 1.81
C GLY A 27 -8.19 -6.84 0.61
N GLY A 28 -8.89 -7.96 0.44
CA GLY A 28 -9.90 -8.19 -0.59
C GLY A 28 -11.17 -7.34 -0.45
N THR A 29 -12.18 -7.62 -1.28
CA THR A 29 -13.41 -6.80 -1.42
C THR A 29 -14.19 -6.55 -0.12
N VAL A 30 -14.19 -7.48 0.83
CA VAL A 30 -14.86 -7.28 2.12
C VAL A 30 -14.02 -6.40 3.05
N ASP A 31 -12.71 -6.66 3.09
CA ASP A 31 -11.78 -6.04 4.04
C ASP A 31 -11.33 -4.63 3.64
N ARG A 32 -10.91 -4.44 2.38
CA ARG A 32 -10.58 -3.14 1.77
C ARG A 32 -9.50 -2.32 2.50
N CYS A 33 -8.75 -2.93 3.42
CA CYS A 33 -7.75 -2.23 4.19
C CYS A 33 -6.34 -2.49 3.63
N ILE A 34 -5.47 -1.48 3.75
CA ILE A 34 -4.02 -1.68 3.75
C ILE A 34 -3.57 -1.70 5.21
N ARG A 35 -2.89 -2.77 5.62
CA ARG A 35 -2.36 -2.92 6.98
C ARG A 35 -0.84 -3.01 6.95
N PHE A 36 -0.20 -2.32 7.89
CA PHE A 36 1.24 -2.28 8.04
C PHE A 36 1.66 -2.98 9.32
N TRP A 37 2.75 -3.73 9.26
CA TRP A 37 3.23 -4.56 10.35
C TRP A 37 4.72 -4.39 10.55
N ASN A 38 5.14 -4.39 11.81
CA ASN A 38 6.51 -4.68 12.18
C ASN A 38 6.65 -6.19 12.35
N THR A 39 7.50 -6.80 11.53
CA THR A 39 7.66 -8.26 11.48
C THR A 39 8.60 -8.80 12.55
N THR A 40 9.41 -7.95 13.17
CA THR A 40 10.30 -8.31 14.28
C THR A 40 9.52 -8.59 15.55
N ASN A 41 8.54 -7.75 15.88
CA ASN A 41 7.71 -7.88 17.09
C ASN A 41 6.26 -8.32 16.81
N GLY A 42 5.84 -8.37 15.55
CA GLY A 42 4.50 -8.77 15.14
C GLY A 42 3.41 -7.73 15.39
N HIS A 43 3.75 -6.48 15.71
CA HIS A 43 2.78 -5.43 16.00
C HIS A 43 2.25 -4.80 14.71
N GLN A 44 0.94 -4.51 14.68
CA GLN A 44 0.35 -3.70 13.62
C GLN A 44 0.75 -2.24 13.83
N LEU A 45 1.35 -1.63 12.81
CA LEU A 45 1.80 -0.25 12.82
C LEU A 45 0.70 0.72 12.42
N ASN A 46 -0.07 0.37 11.39
CA ASN A 46 -1.13 1.22 10.85
C ASN A 46 -2.15 0.37 10.05
N SER A 47 -3.36 0.91 9.88
CA SER A 47 -4.43 0.32 9.06
C SER A 47 -5.25 1.43 8.41
N VAL A 48 -5.49 1.32 7.10
CA VAL A 48 -6.20 2.34 6.32
C VAL A 48 -7.25 1.68 5.45
N ASP A 49 -8.50 2.10 5.57
CA ASP A 49 -9.57 1.71 4.66
C ASP A 49 -9.43 2.48 3.34
N THR A 50 -9.23 1.75 2.24
CA THR A 50 -9.11 2.32 0.90
C THR A 50 -10.44 2.45 0.18
N GLY A 51 -11.53 1.91 0.76
CA GLY A 51 -12.88 1.92 0.20
C GLY A 51 -13.07 1.00 -1.01
N SER A 52 -12.06 0.19 -1.36
CA SER A 52 -12.10 -0.77 -2.48
C SER A 52 -11.08 -1.88 -2.25
N GLN A 53 -11.30 -3.03 -2.91
CA GLN A 53 -10.36 -4.16 -2.90
C GLN A 53 -8.96 -3.71 -3.26
N VAL A 54 -7.96 -4.11 -2.47
CA VAL A 54 -6.55 -3.87 -2.77
C VAL A 54 -6.00 -5.05 -3.58
N CYS A 55 -5.65 -4.80 -4.83
CA CYS A 55 -5.20 -5.83 -5.76
C CYS A 55 -3.68 -6.03 -5.71
N ASP A 56 -2.94 -4.92 -5.56
CA ASP A 56 -1.48 -4.92 -5.50
C ASP A 56 -0.95 -3.72 -4.72
N LEU A 57 0.28 -3.83 -4.23
CA LEU A 57 1.00 -2.80 -3.47
C LEU A 57 2.45 -2.70 -3.94
N ALA A 58 2.94 -1.46 -4.13
CA ALA A 58 4.33 -1.22 -4.49
C ALA A 58 4.88 -0.02 -3.71
N TRP A 59 6.04 -0.19 -3.09
CA TRP A 59 6.74 0.91 -2.43
C TRP A 59 7.62 1.65 -3.41
N SER A 60 7.67 2.97 -3.30
CA SER A 60 8.71 3.75 -3.96
C SER A 60 10.06 3.51 -3.28
N LYS A 61 11.10 3.26 -4.09
CA LYS A 61 12.48 3.12 -3.60
C LYS A 61 13.14 4.46 -3.28
N ASN A 62 12.61 5.56 -3.80
CA ASN A 62 13.23 6.89 -3.71
C ASN A 62 12.57 7.78 -2.67
N VAL A 63 11.27 7.62 -2.46
CA VAL A 63 10.48 8.39 -1.49
C VAL A 63 9.66 7.45 -0.62
N ASN A 64 9.30 7.90 0.58
CA ASN A 64 8.53 7.08 1.52
C ASN A 64 7.04 7.10 1.16
N GLU A 65 6.71 6.54 0.00
CA GLU A 65 5.36 6.46 -0.54
C GLU A 65 5.07 5.03 -0.96
N ILE A 66 3.79 4.67 -0.86
CA ILE A 66 3.28 3.39 -1.33
C ILE A 66 2.19 3.65 -2.36
N VAL A 67 2.18 2.84 -3.42
CA VAL A 67 1.17 2.81 -4.46
C VAL A 67 0.27 1.61 -4.22
N SER A 68 -1.04 1.79 -4.31
CA SER A 68 -2.02 0.70 -4.29
C SER A 68 -2.86 0.69 -5.56
N THR A 69 -3.12 -0.50 -6.09
CA THR A 69 -4.08 -0.69 -7.18
C THR A 69 -5.39 -1.25 -6.63
N HIS A 70 -6.49 -0.77 -7.18
CA HIS A 70 -7.83 -1.10 -6.69
C HIS A 70 -8.67 -1.79 -7.75
N GLY A 71 -9.47 -2.76 -7.31
CA GLY A 71 -10.49 -3.41 -8.12
C GLY A 71 -11.82 -2.66 -8.12
N TYR A 72 -12.90 -3.40 -8.35
CA TYR A 72 -14.26 -2.86 -8.36
C TYR A 72 -14.63 -2.21 -7.00
N SER A 73 -15.36 -1.10 -6.97
CA SER A 73 -15.88 -0.32 -8.10
C SER A 73 -14.98 0.83 -8.54
N GLN A 74 -13.88 1.11 -7.81
CA GLN A 74 -13.08 2.30 -8.04
C GLN A 74 -12.17 2.17 -9.27
N ASN A 75 -11.54 1.00 -9.49
CA ASN A 75 -10.60 0.77 -10.59
C ASN A 75 -9.52 1.86 -10.69
N GLN A 76 -8.99 2.30 -9.54
CA GLN A 76 -8.07 3.42 -9.41
C GLN A 76 -6.69 2.96 -8.95
N ILE A 77 -5.69 3.82 -9.20
CA ILE A 77 -4.36 3.74 -8.60
C ILE A 77 -4.26 4.90 -7.60
N MET A 78 -3.86 4.60 -6.37
CA MET A 78 -3.67 5.61 -5.33
C MET A 78 -2.23 5.64 -4.87
N VAL A 79 -1.71 6.84 -4.62
CA VAL A 79 -0.40 7.06 -4.00
C VAL A 79 -0.64 7.58 -2.58
N TRP A 80 0.09 7.03 -1.63
CA TRP A 80 -0.02 7.36 -0.22
C TRP A 80 1.34 7.77 0.32
N LYS A 81 1.39 8.91 1.01
CA LYS A 81 2.57 9.27 1.81
C LYS A 81 2.62 8.40 3.05
N TYR A 82 3.73 7.72 3.29
CA TYR A 82 3.97 6.94 4.51
C TYR A 82 4.87 7.75 5.46
N PRO A 83 4.61 7.76 6.80
CA PRO A 83 3.63 6.98 7.53
C PRO A 83 2.24 7.62 7.69
N SER A 84 2.05 8.86 7.23
CA SER A 84 0.80 9.61 7.45
C SER A 84 -0.43 9.02 6.76
N MET A 85 -0.21 8.19 5.74
CA MET A 85 -1.22 7.60 4.85
C MET A 85 -2.18 8.64 4.27
N THR A 86 -1.65 9.82 3.97
CA THR A 86 -2.38 10.86 3.26
C THR A 86 -2.29 10.60 1.75
N LYS A 87 -3.43 10.69 1.06
CA LYS A 87 -3.49 10.54 -0.39
C LYS A 87 -2.69 11.66 -1.05
N THR A 88 -1.74 11.30 -1.90
CA THR A 88 -1.10 12.25 -2.81
C THR A 88 -1.93 12.33 -4.09
N PRO A 89 -2.29 13.55 -4.56
CA PRO A 89 -2.78 13.68 -5.91
C PRO A 89 -1.72 13.13 -6.86
N VAL A 90 -2.12 12.25 -7.79
CA VAL A 90 -1.29 11.96 -8.95
C VAL A 90 -1.38 13.18 -9.84
N THR A 91 -0.61 14.22 -9.51
CA THR A 91 -0.45 15.37 -10.38
C THR A 91 0.40 14.89 -11.54
N ASP A 92 -0.17 14.83 -12.74
CA ASP A 92 0.64 14.66 -13.95
C ASP A 92 1.49 15.92 -14.11
N THR A 93 2.69 15.89 -13.51
CA THR A 93 3.69 16.94 -13.67
C THR A 93 4.43 16.80 -15.00
N GLY A 94 3.99 15.91 -15.92
CA GLY A 94 4.71 15.58 -17.15
C GLY A 94 5.99 14.79 -16.92
N LEU A 95 6.30 14.43 -15.67
CA LEU A 95 7.55 13.74 -15.29
C LEU A 95 7.57 12.26 -15.69
N TRP A 96 6.45 11.69 -16.12
CA TRP A 96 6.43 10.35 -16.73
C TRP A 96 7.28 10.29 -18.01
N SER A 97 7.51 11.43 -18.67
CA SER A 97 8.40 11.55 -19.83
C SER A 97 9.90 11.53 -19.49
N LEU A 98 10.26 11.68 -18.20
CA LEU A 98 11.66 11.78 -17.73
C LEU A 98 12.19 10.49 -17.09
N GLY A 99 11.48 9.36 -17.21
CA GLY A 99 11.98 8.05 -16.80
C GLY A 99 12.21 7.89 -15.28
N ARG A 100 11.62 8.75 -14.44
CA ARG A 100 11.84 8.76 -12.98
C ARG A 100 10.83 7.96 -12.16
N THR A 101 10.12 7.02 -12.76
CA THR A 101 9.25 6.11 -12.02
C THR A 101 9.56 4.68 -12.42
N GLN A 102 10.58 4.10 -11.78
CA GLN A 102 10.63 2.65 -11.64
C GLN A 102 9.85 2.31 -10.38
N ILE A 103 8.59 1.90 -10.58
CA ILE A 103 7.92 1.00 -9.63
C ILE A 103 8.68 -0.33 -9.59
#